data_AF-A0A2Z6LUB2-F1
#
_entry.id   AF-A0A2Z6LUB2-F1
#
_cell.length_a   1.000
_cell.length_b   1.000
_cell.length_c   1.000
_cell.angle_alpha   90.00
_cell.angle_beta   90.00
_cell.angle_gamma   90.00
#
_symmetry.space_group_name_H-M   'P 1'
#
loop_
_entity.id
_entity.type
_entity.pdbx_description
1 polymer ?
#
loop_
_entity_poly.entity_id
_entity_poly.type
_entity_poly.pdbx_seq_one_letter_code
_entity_poly.pdbx_strand_id
1 'polypeptide(L)'
;MKWNSLIGETLNNKRSMKVVEENKKTEHQKIYPLKERVCEEVENVDDFQCIISRQMGGMFITIWARCDLYQSIKHLNVSSVGCGVMGCLANKGSISVRFFLHETSFCFICSHLASGWKEEDKRQRNVNAADILSQTSFPAGPLHDMPQKIIDHDRVVWLGDLNYRIDMPYSATQLLIKRKEWKTLLKHDQLKMELKEGHVFQGWHEGDVEFPPTYKYLPNSDDYIGCDEQHMSKKRRSPAW
;
A
#
# COMPACT_ATOMS: atom_id res chain seq x y z
N MET A 1 -12.20 -3.01 -14.57
CA MET A 1 -11.06 -2.06 -14.55
C MET A 1 -9.90 -2.69 -15.30
N LYS A 2 -9.23 -1.98 -16.23
CA LYS A 2 -8.13 -2.55 -17.03
C LYS A 2 -6.89 -2.95 -16.21
N TRP A 3 -6.79 -2.49 -14.96
CA TRP A 3 -5.66 -2.75 -14.07
C TRP A 3 -5.38 -4.23 -13.83
N ASN A 4 -6.41 -5.05 -13.55
CA ASN A 4 -6.16 -6.47 -13.28
C ASN A 4 -5.64 -7.20 -14.52
N SER A 5 -6.08 -6.80 -15.74
CA SER A 5 -5.53 -7.35 -16.99
C SER A 5 -4.07 -6.97 -17.12
N LEU A 6 -3.73 -5.69 -16.97
CA LEU A 6 -2.37 -5.19 -17.10
C LEU A 6 -1.42 -5.83 -16.06
N ILE A 7 -1.87 -5.95 -14.82
CA ILE A 7 -1.10 -6.58 -13.74
C ILE A 7 -0.92 -8.06 -14.03
N GLY A 8 -1.98 -8.78 -14.39
CA GLY A 8 -1.90 -10.20 -14.74
C GLY A 8 -0.98 -10.44 -15.94
N GLU A 9 -1.11 -9.63 -16.99
CA GLU A 9 -0.20 -9.64 -18.14
C GLU A 9 1.24 -9.41 -17.71
N THR A 10 1.50 -8.45 -16.82
CA THR A 10 2.85 -8.13 -16.33
C THR A 10 3.44 -9.26 -15.50
N LEU A 11 2.69 -9.78 -14.52
CA LEU A 11 3.12 -10.87 -13.64
C LEU A 11 3.37 -12.17 -14.42
N ASN A 12 2.57 -12.42 -15.45
CA ASN A 12 2.63 -13.65 -16.25
C ASN A 12 3.41 -13.45 -17.57
N ASN A 13 4.09 -12.30 -17.74
CA ASN A 13 4.86 -12.05 -18.95
C ASN A 13 6.16 -12.86 -18.95
N LYS A 14 6.10 -14.07 -19.53
CA LYS A 14 7.26 -14.95 -19.71
C LYS A 14 8.29 -14.43 -20.74
N ARG A 15 8.08 -13.26 -21.35
CA ARG A 15 9.00 -12.70 -22.38
C ARG A 15 10.30 -12.10 -21.84
N SER A 16 10.56 -12.03 -20.53
CA SER A 16 11.87 -11.54 -20.05
C SER A 16 12.99 -12.60 -20.04
N MET A 17 12.73 -13.83 -20.50
CA MET A 17 13.78 -14.84 -20.73
C MET A 17 13.91 -15.31 -22.19
N LYS A 18 13.24 -14.65 -23.15
CA LYS A 18 13.45 -14.94 -24.58
C LYS A 18 13.69 -13.66 -25.35
N VAL A 19 14.83 -13.66 -26.05
CA VAL A 19 15.34 -12.65 -26.97
C VAL A 19 14.24 -12.04 -27.84
N VAL A 20 14.38 -10.72 -28.03
CA VAL A 20 13.65 -9.81 -28.91
C VAL A 20 13.18 -10.45 -30.21
N GLU A 21 11.89 -10.31 -30.53
CA GLU A 21 11.44 -10.07 -31.91
C GLU A 21 10.06 -9.38 -31.95
N GLU A 22 10.01 -8.31 -32.74
CA GLU A 22 8.88 -7.38 -32.93
C GLU A 22 7.77 -7.97 -33.81
N ASN A 23 6.49 -7.69 -33.51
CA ASN A 23 5.64 -6.78 -34.31
C ASN A 23 4.11 -6.93 -34.09
N LYS A 24 3.49 -5.74 -33.93
CA LYS A 24 2.19 -5.21 -34.41
C LYS A 24 0.81 -5.76 -33.99
N LYS A 25 0.06 -4.82 -33.35
CA LYS A 25 -1.35 -4.34 -33.53
C LYS A 25 -2.50 -5.40 -33.57
N THR A 26 -3.67 -5.23 -32.96
CA THR A 26 -4.60 -4.06 -32.93
C THR A 26 -5.73 -4.30 -31.90
N GLU A 27 -6.43 -3.22 -31.52
CA GLU A 27 -7.51 -3.09 -30.52
C GLU A 27 -8.74 -4.01 -30.69
N HIS A 28 -9.51 -4.23 -29.60
CA HIS A 28 -10.93 -3.84 -29.45
C HIS A 28 -11.43 -4.13 -28.00
N GLN A 29 -12.00 -3.12 -27.33
CA GLN A 29 -12.58 -3.21 -25.99
C GLN A 29 -13.90 -4.00 -25.97
N LYS A 30 -14.04 -4.96 -25.05
CA LYS A 30 -15.34 -5.44 -24.53
C LYS A 30 -15.25 -5.75 -23.04
N ILE A 31 -16.21 -5.25 -22.26
CA ILE A 31 -16.38 -5.50 -20.83
C ILE A 31 -17.06 -6.86 -20.67
N TYR A 32 -16.55 -7.72 -19.78
CA TYR A 32 -17.21 -8.98 -19.42
C TYR A 32 -17.17 -9.26 -17.90
N PRO A 33 -18.24 -9.87 -17.35
CA PRO A 33 -18.33 -10.24 -15.94
C PRO A 33 -17.39 -11.41 -15.63
N LEU A 34 -16.81 -11.43 -14.43
CA LEU A 34 -15.97 -12.52 -13.95
C LEU A 34 -16.80 -13.82 -13.88
N LYS A 35 -16.52 -14.76 -14.79
CA LYS A 35 -16.99 -16.14 -14.68
C LYS A 35 -16.12 -16.87 -13.66
N GLU A 36 -16.76 -17.56 -12.71
CA GLU A 36 -16.15 -18.65 -11.96
C GLU A 36 -15.65 -19.69 -12.97
N ARG A 37 -14.33 -19.82 -13.12
CA ARG A 37 -13.72 -20.95 -13.82
C ARG A 37 -13.37 -22.01 -12.80
N VAL A 38 -14.01 -23.16 -12.94
CA VAL A 38 -13.53 -24.43 -12.39
C VAL A 38 -12.12 -24.63 -12.92
N CYS A 39 -11.18 -24.98 -12.03
CA CYS A 39 -9.79 -25.24 -12.37
C CYS A 39 -9.72 -26.50 -13.24
N GLU A 40 -9.75 -26.33 -14.56
CA GLU A 40 -9.18 -27.31 -15.48
C GLU A 40 -7.66 -27.33 -15.31
N GLU A 41 -7.06 -28.51 -15.52
CA GLU A 41 -5.65 -28.83 -15.28
C GLU A 41 -4.70 -27.66 -15.57
N VAL A 42 -4.02 -27.18 -14.52
CA VAL A 42 -3.16 -26.00 -14.57
C VAL A 42 -1.98 -26.29 -15.50
N GLU A 43 -2.04 -25.79 -16.74
CA GLU A 43 -0.97 -25.94 -17.74
C GLU A 43 0.36 -25.25 -17.35
N ASN A 44 0.40 -24.45 -16.27
CA ASN A 44 1.65 -23.91 -15.73
C ASN A 44 1.57 -23.47 -14.27
N VAL A 45 2.41 -24.09 -13.43
CA VAL A 45 2.45 -23.91 -11.97
C VAL A 45 2.94 -22.50 -11.56
N ASP A 46 3.71 -21.84 -12.42
CA ASP A 46 4.36 -20.55 -12.13
C ASP A 46 3.52 -19.31 -12.46
N ASP A 47 2.33 -19.47 -13.04
CA ASP A 47 1.46 -18.35 -13.37
C ASP A 47 0.82 -17.76 -12.11
N PHE A 48 0.57 -16.45 -12.09
CA PHE A 48 -0.12 -15.74 -11.03
C PHE A 48 -1.60 -15.51 -11.36
N GLN A 49 -2.45 -15.69 -10.35
CA GLN A 49 -3.87 -15.41 -10.39
C GLN A 49 -4.26 -14.37 -9.33
N CYS A 50 -5.16 -13.46 -9.72
CA CYS A 50 -5.73 -12.47 -8.81
C CYS A 50 -6.65 -13.18 -7.81
N ILE A 51 -6.27 -13.19 -6.54
CA ILE A 51 -7.11 -13.68 -5.44
C ILE A 51 -8.18 -12.64 -5.12
N ILE A 52 -7.79 -11.37 -5.08
CA ILE A 52 -8.70 -10.28 -4.72
C ILE A 52 -8.25 -8.94 -5.28
N SER A 53 -9.24 -8.07 -5.49
CA SER A 53 -9.07 -6.71 -5.97
C SER A 53 -10.18 -5.86 -5.34
N ARG A 54 -9.80 -4.84 -4.58
CA ARG A 54 -10.73 -3.97 -3.84
C ARG A 54 -10.31 -2.51 -3.93
N GLN A 55 -11.31 -1.64 -3.97
CA GLN A 55 -11.13 -0.20 -4.06
C GLN A 55 -12.02 0.50 -3.04
N MET A 56 -11.51 1.56 -2.42
CA MET A 56 -12.26 2.49 -1.56
C MET A 56 -11.76 3.91 -1.85
N GLY A 57 -12.61 4.72 -2.46
CA GLY A 57 -12.22 6.04 -2.95
C GLY A 57 -11.01 5.95 -3.89
N GLY A 58 -9.93 6.64 -3.55
CA GLY A 58 -8.67 6.63 -4.29
C GLY A 58 -7.70 5.50 -3.92
N MET A 59 -8.01 4.67 -2.92
CA MET A 59 -7.17 3.53 -2.52
C MET A 59 -7.57 2.27 -3.27
N PHE A 60 -6.58 1.48 -3.65
CA PHE A 60 -6.76 0.24 -4.37
C PHE A 60 -5.75 -0.80 -3.86
N ILE A 61 -6.25 -1.99 -3.49
CA ILE A 61 -5.43 -3.13 -3.11
C ILE A 61 -5.80 -4.33 -3.98
N THR A 62 -4.78 -5.05 -4.44
CA THR A 62 -4.95 -6.33 -5.11
C THR A 62 -3.92 -7.33 -4.59
N ILE A 63 -4.35 -8.58 -4.41
CA ILE A 63 -3.48 -9.68 -3.98
C ILE A 63 -3.50 -10.74 -5.08
N TRP A 64 -2.31 -11.13 -5.52
CA TRP A 64 -2.06 -12.14 -6.52
C TRP A 64 -1.23 -13.25 -5.90
N ALA A 65 -1.53 -14.51 -6.23
CA ALA A 65 -0.70 -15.64 -5.86
C ALA A 65 -0.42 -16.51 -7.07
N ARG A 66 0.69 -17.24 -7.00
CA ARG A 66 0.98 -18.31 -7.93
C ARG A 66 -0.14 -19.37 -7.91
N CYS A 67 -0.36 -20.02 -9.04
CA CYS A 67 -1.42 -21.00 -9.23
C CYS A 67 -1.28 -22.21 -8.30
N ASP A 68 -0.05 -22.66 -7.98
CA ASP A 68 0.18 -23.72 -6.97
C ASP A 68 -0.28 -23.36 -5.57
N LEU A 69 -0.15 -22.08 -5.19
CA LEU A 69 -0.56 -21.61 -3.87
C LEU A 69 -2.06 -21.32 -3.79
N TYR A 70 -2.73 -21.11 -4.92
CA TYR A 70 -4.12 -20.66 -4.96
C TYR A 70 -5.08 -21.61 -4.21
N GLN A 71 -4.93 -22.92 -4.38
CA GLN A 71 -5.79 -23.93 -3.70
C GLN A 71 -5.57 -23.97 -2.18
N SER A 72 -4.42 -23.48 -1.71
CA SER A 72 -4.06 -23.42 -0.30
C SER A 72 -4.59 -22.16 0.39
N ILE A 73 -5.19 -21.23 -0.36
CA ILE A 73 -5.75 -20.00 0.17
C ILE A 73 -7.18 -20.22 0.61
N LYS A 74 -7.46 -19.92 1.88
CA LYS A 74 -8.77 -20.12 2.50
C LYS A 74 -9.23 -18.89 3.26
N HIS A 75 -10.53 -18.81 3.49
CA HIS A 75 -11.17 -17.82 4.36
C HIS A 75 -10.77 -16.36 4.03
N LEU A 76 -10.76 -16.05 2.73
CA LEU A 76 -10.52 -14.71 2.23
C LEU A 76 -11.64 -13.77 2.69
N ASN A 77 -11.27 -12.66 3.31
CA ASN A 77 -12.22 -11.65 3.77
C ASN A 77 -11.64 -10.23 3.67
N VAL A 78 -12.52 -9.23 3.66
CA VAL A 78 -12.15 -7.82 3.50
C VAL A 78 -12.94 -6.98 4.49
N SER A 79 -12.24 -6.03 5.11
CA SER A 79 -12.82 -5.01 5.96
C SER A 79 -12.32 -3.65 5.48
N SER A 80 -13.18 -2.64 5.47
CA SER A 80 -12.84 -1.29 5.04
C SER A 80 -13.21 -0.30 6.14
N VAL A 81 -12.28 0.58 6.50
CA VAL A 81 -12.48 1.59 7.56
C VAL A 81 -12.27 2.98 6.95
N GLY A 82 -13.28 3.84 7.04
CA GLY A 82 -13.19 5.24 6.63
C GLY A 82 -12.66 6.13 7.75
N CYS A 83 -11.73 7.04 7.44
CA CYS A 83 -11.13 7.98 8.40
C CYS A 83 -11.25 9.45 7.96
N GLY A 84 -12.10 9.75 6.98
CA GLY A 84 -12.28 11.11 6.46
C GLY A 84 -13.07 12.04 7.40
N VAL A 85 -13.45 13.22 6.90
CA VAL A 85 -14.29 14.18 7.66
C VAL A 85 -15.57 13.49 8.14
N MET A 86 -15.84 13.56 9.45
CA MET A 86 -16.94 12.86 10.14
C MET A 86 -16.90 11.32 10.07
N GLY A 87 -15.74 10.71 9.78
CA GLY A 87 -15.60 9.24 9.73
C GLY A 87 -16.21 8.56 8.50
N CYS A 88 -16.84 9.33 7.59
CA CYS A 88 -17.63 8.76 6.48
C CYS A 88 -17.11 9.11 5.07
N LEU A 89 -16.28 10.15 4.92
CA LEU A 89 -15.78 10.54 3.59
C LEU A 89 -14.64 9.61 3.14
N ALA A 90 -14.87 8.83 2.09
CA ALA A 90 -14.01 7.73 1.62
C ALA A 90 -12.64 8.12 1.01
N ASN A 91 -12.10 9.31 1.29
CA ASN A 91 -10.80 9.77 0.76
C ASN A 91 -9.60 9.45 1.67
N LYS A 92 -9.87 8.92 2.88
CA LYS A 92 -8.90 8.51 3.89
C LYS A 92 -9.44 7.29 4.63
N GLY A 93 -8.55 6.40 5.06
CA GLY A 93 -8.94 5.16 5.70
C GLY A 93 -8.06 3.98 5.30
N SER A 94 -8.61 2.77 5.37
CA SER A 94 -7.94 1.55 4.93
C SER A 94 -8.87 0.55 4.24
N ILE A 95 -8.25 -0.32 3.44
CA ILE A 95 -8.80 -1.60 3.02
C ILE A 95 -7.89 -2.68 3.62
N SER A 96 -8.44 -3.50 4.49
CA SER A 96 -7.76 -4.62 5.14
C SER A 96 -8.25 -5.93 4.54
N VAL A 97 -7.34 -6.78 4.08
CA VAL A 97 -7.63 -8.07 3.48
C VAL A 97 -6.98 -9.15 4.33
N ARG A 98 -7.75 -10.15 4.74
CA ARG A 98 -7.22 -11.33 5.42
C ARG A 98 -7.49 -12.61 4.67
N PHE A 99 -6.61 -13.58 4.85
CA PHE A 99 -6.76 -14.94 4.36
C PHE A 99 -5.84 -15.87 5.12
N PHE A 100 -6.06 -17.17 4.99
CA PHE A 100 -5.14 -18.21 5.39
C PHE A 100 -4.39 -18.69 4.17
N LEU A 101 -3.08 -18.88 4.30
CA LEU A 101 -2.29 -19.67 3.37
C LEU A 101 -1.79 -20.89 4.14
N HIS A 102 -2.31 -22.06 3.80
CA HIS A 102 -2.23 -23.24 4.67
C HIS A 102 -2.76 -22.90 6.07
N GLU A 103 -1.96 -23.12 7.11
CA GLU A 103 -2.32 -22.88 8.51
C GLU A 103 -1.89 -21.49 9.01
N THR A 104 -1.24 -20.67 8.18
CA THR A 104 -0.78 -19.32 8.56
C THR A 104 -1.78 -18.26 8.14
N SER A 105 -2.21 -17.45 9.08
CA SER A 105 -3.10 -16.32 8.86
C SER A 105 -2.32 -15.05 8.47
N PHE A 106 -2.79 -14.41 7.39
CA PHE A 106 -2.24 -13.15 6.88
C PHE A 106 -3.28 -12.03 6.96
N CYS A 107 -2.84 -10.82 7.29
CA CYS A 107 -3.63 -9.60 7.16
C CYS A 107 -2.82 -8.50 6.47
N PHE A 108 -3.28 -8.05 5.30
CA PHE A 108 -2.70 -6.94 4.55
C PHE A 108 -3.58 -5.71 4.69
N ILE A 109 -3.02 -4.59 5.17
CA ILE A 109 -3.70 -3.31 5.31
C ILE A 109 -3.13 -2.33 4.27
N CYS A 110 -3.96 -1.82 3.38
CA CYS A 110 -3.62 -0.70 2.50
C CYS A 110 -4.34 0.56 2.98
N SER A 111 -3.60 1.57 3.46
CA SER A 111 -4.19 2.79 4.01
C SER A 111 -3.76 4.07 3.30
N HIS A 112 -4.57 5.11 3.45
CA HIS A 112 -4.25 6.50 3.10
C HIS A 112 -4.65 7.36 4.29
N LEU A 113 -3.67 7.80 5.07
CA LEU A 113 -3.88 8.54 6.33
C LEU A 113 -3.92 10.06 6.11
N ALA A 114 -4.36 10.80 7.13
CA ALA A 114 -4.48 12.25 7.08
C ALA A 114 -3.21 12.94 6.56
N SER A 115 -3.38 13.77 5.53
CA SER A 115 -2.29 14.54 4.94
C SER A 115 -2.10 15.86 5.68
N GLY A 116 -0.87 16.36 5.72
CA GLY A 116 -0.58 17.68 6.28
C GLY A 116 0.77 17.68 6.99
N TRP A 117 1.28 18.87 7.30
CA TRP A 117 2.64 19.06 7.83
C TRP A 117 2.67 19.57 9.26
N LYS A 118 1.54 20.00 9.81
CA LYS A 118 1.46 20.51 11.17
C LYS A 118 1.48 19.34 12.16
N GLU A 119 1.85 19.65 13.41
CA GLU A 119 1.79 18.68 14.51
C GLU A 119 0.39 18.13 14.76
N GLU A 120 -0.66 18.91 14.52
CA GLU A 120 -2.05 18.42 14.57
C GLU A 120 -2.33 17.37 13.49
N ASP A 121 -1.77 17.55 12.28
CA ASP A 121 -1.92 16.57 11.19
C ASP A 121 -1.20 15.26 11.54
N LYS A 122 -0.04 15.33 12.22
CA LYS A 122 0.67 14.16 12.75
C LYS A 122 -0.21 13.41 13.75
N ARG A 123 -0.79 14.11 14.74
CA ARG A 123 -1.72 13.49 15.70
C ARG A 123 -2.92 12.86 14.99
N GLN A 124 -3.47 13.52 13.96
CA GLN A 124 -4.60 12.98 13.22
C GLN A 124 -4.25 11.69 12.46
N ARG A 125 -3.01 11.54 11.95
CA ARG A 125 -2.53 10.27 11.39
C ARG A 125 -2.49 9.16 12.44
N ASN A 126 -1.99 9.46 13.64
CA ASN A 126 -1.97 8.49 14.75
C ASN A 126 -3.40 8.07 15.12
N VAL A 127 -4.34 9.01 15.19
CA VAL A 127 -5.77 8.72 15.41
C VAL A 127 -6.34 7.83 14.31
N ASN A 128 -6.08 8.15 13.03
CA ASN A 128 -6.53 7.31 11.92
C ASN A 128 -5.97 5.89 12.00
N ALA A 129 -4.69 5.73 12.37
CA ALA A 129 -4.10 4.41 12.55
C ALA A 129 -4.76 3.64 13.71
N ALA A 130 -5.02 4.29 14.84
CA ALA A 130 -5.70 3.68 15.98
C ALA A 130 -7.16 3.29 15.65
N ASP A 131 -7.87 4.13 14.89
CA ASP A 131 -9.20 3.84 14.37
C ASP A 131 -9.20 2.63 13.44
N ILE A 132 -8.23 2.55 12.52
CA ILE A 132 -8.08 1.39 11.62
C ILE A 132 -7.85 0.11 12.42
N LEU A 133 -6.96 0.13 13.42
CA LEU A 133 -6.67 -1.03 14.26
C LEU A 133 -7.89 -1.49 15.06
N SER A 134 -8.64 -0.54 15.65
CA SER A 134 -9.78 -0.84 16.51
C SER A 134 -11.04 -1.26 15.72
N GLN A 135 -11.34 -0.55 14.63
CA GLN A 135 -12.58 -0.73 13.87
C GLN A 135 -12.49 -1.85 12.83
N THR A 136 -11.30 -2.17 12.33
CA THR A 136 -11.14 -3.33 11.44
C THR A 136 -11.59 -4.59 12.17
N SER A 137 -12.50 -5.32 11.55
CA SER A 137 -13.02 -6.57 12.08
C SER A 137 -13.35 -7.53 10.94
N PHE A 138 -13.06 -8.81 11.14
CA PHE A 138 -13.39 -9.90 10.25
C PHE A 138 -14.35 -10.89 10.94
N PRO A 139 -15.13 -11.69 10.19
CA PRO A 139 -15.96 -12.73 10.78
C PRO A 139 -15.13 -13.78 11.53
N ALA A 140 -15.60 -14.15 12.73
CA ALA A 140 -14.97 -15.14 13.60
C ALA A 140 -15.00 -16.58 13.05
N GLY A 141 -15.74 -16.82 11.95
CA GLY A 141 -16.05 -18.15 11.46
C GLY A 141 -17.11 -18.86 12.32
N PRO A 142 -17.60 -20.04 11.89
CA PRO A 142 -18.66 -20.76 12.61
C PRO A 142 -18.27 -21.18 14.03
N LEU A 143 -16.99 -21.51 14.26
CA LEU A 143 -16.48 -22.01 15.54
C LEU A 143 -15.75 -20.94 16.38
N HIS A 144 -15.77 -19.67 15.94
CA HIS A 144 -15.03 -18.57 16.60
C HIS A 144 -13.52 -18.83 16.73
N ASP A 145 -12.96 -19.62 15.82
CA ASP A 145 -11.58 -20.06 15.77
C ASP A 145 -10.71 -19.19 14.83
N MET A 146 -11.30 -18.18 14.19
CA MET A 146 -10.60 -17.35 13.21
C MET A 146 -10.20 -15.99 13.80
N PRO A 147 -9.01 -15.45 13.44
CA PRO A 147 -8.60 -14.09 13.76
C PRO A 147 -9.64 -13.06 13.37
N GLN A 148 -10.00 -12.17 14.30
CA GLN A 148 -11.05 -11.16 14.08
C GLN A 148 -10.47 -9.76 13.91
N LYS A 149 -9.43 -9.42 14.67
CA LYS A 149 -8.73 -8.13 14.60
C LYS A 149 -7.43 -8.26 13.80
N ILE A 150 -6.92 -7.12 13.35
CA ILE A 150 -5.66 -7.06 12.59
C ILE A 150 -4.54 -7.78 13.32
N ILE A 151 -4.35 -7.46 14.62
CA ILE A 151 -3.23 -7.97 15.42
C ILE A 151 -3.36 -9.44 15.83
N ASP A 152 -4.53 -10.06 15.60
CA ASP A 152 -4.77 -11.48 15.93
C ASP A 152 -4.14 -12.43 14.89
N HIS A 153 -3.66 -11.90 13.75
CA HIS A 153 -3.11 -12.71 12.67
C HIS A 153 -1.61 -12.96 12.86
N ASP A 154 -1.13 -14.11 12.39
CA ASP A 154 0.28 -14.52 12.50
C ASP A 154 1.21 -13.56 11.76
N ARG A 155 0.77 -13.09 10.58
CA ARG A 155 1.54 -12.21 9.70
C ARG A 155 0.70 -11.01 9.28
N VAL A 156 1.16 -9.82 9.65
CA VAL A 156 0.48 -8.57 9.32
C VAL A 156 1.41 -7.67 8.53
N VAL A 157 0.91 -7.13 7.41
CA VAL A 157 1.63 -6.18 6.57
C VAL A 157 0.77 -4.94 6.40
N TRP A 158 1.27 -3.79 6.89
CA TRP A 158 0.62 -2.50 6.71
C TRP A 158 1.40 -1.66 5.71
N LEU A 159 0.74 -1.28 4.62
CA LEU A 159 1.27 -0.47 3.53
C LEU A 159 0.33 0.66 3.12
N GLY A 160 0.81 1.52 2.23
CA GLY A 160 0.04 2.60 1.60
C GLY A 160 0.65 3.98 1.83
N ASP A 161 -0.14 5.03 1.60
CA ASP A 161 0.27 6.42 1.82
C ASP A 161 -0.02 6.83 3.27
N LEU A 162 0.93 6.52 4.17
CA LEU A 162 0.83 6.84 5.58
C LEU A 162 0.97 8.35 5.87
N ASN A 163 1.42 9.14 4.89
CA ASN A 163 1.48 10.60 4.92
C ASN A 163 2.32 11.23 6.05
N TYR A 164 3.12 10.45 6.79
CA TYR A 164 4.10 10.99 7.73
C TYR A 164 5.14 11.83 7.00
N ARG A 165 5.69 12.83 7.70
CA ARG A 165 6.57 13.85 7.10
C ARG A 165 7.90 13.90 7.82
N ILE A 166 8.87 14.55 7.19
CA ILE A 166 10.15 14.87 7.82
C ILE A 166 9.99 16.14 8.65
N ASP A 167 10.22 16.06 9.96
CA ASP A 167 10.17 17.18 10.89
C ASP A 167 11.49 17.96 10.88
N MET A 168 11.72 18.69 9.78
CA MET A 168 12.88 19.57 9.59
C MET A 168 12.55 20.77 8.70
N PRO A 169 13.32 21.88 8.81
CA PRO A 169 13.25 22.98 7.87
C PRO A 169 13.53 22.54 6.43
N TYR A 170 12.74 23.07 5.48
CA TYR A 170 12.83 22.73 4.05
C TYR A 170 14.25 22.81 3.48
N SER A 171 15.00 23.87 3.81
CA SER A 171 16.37 24.07 3.31
C SER A 171 17.34 22.99 3.80
N ALA A 172 17.21 22.56 5.07
CA ALA A 172 18.02 21.49 5.63
C ALA A 172 17.66 20.14 4.98
N THR A 173 16.36 19.86 4.82
CA THR A 173 15.89 18.65 4.12
C THR A 173 16.45 18.57 2.71
N GLN A 174 16.37 19.66 1.93
CA GLN A 174 16.91 19.72 0.57
C GLN A 174 18.42 19.50 0.52
N LEU A 175 19.18 20.06 1.48
CA LEU A 175 20.62 19.88 1.55
C LEU A 175 21.00 18.40 1.76
N LEU A 176 20.33 17.73 2.70
CA LEU A 176 20.60 16.31 2.98
C LEU A 176 20.16 15.40 1.82
N ILE A 177 19.07 15.74 1.13
CA ILE A 177 18.65 15.03 -0.09
C ILE A 177 19.72 15.14 -1.18
N LYS A 178 20.24 16.35 -1.44
CA LYS A 178 21.32 16.56 -2.42
C LYS A 178 22.59 15.77 -2.09
N ARG A 179 22.86 15.56 -0.79
CA ARG A 179 23.98 14.76 -0.30
C ARG A 179 23.69 13.26 -0.19
N LYS A 180 22.45 12.83 -0.47
CA LYS A 180 21.97 11.45 -0.31
C LYS A 180 22.14 10.91 1.12
N GLU A 181 22.01 11.78 2.12
CA GLU A 181 22.16 11.43 3.54
C GLU A 181 20.84 10.91 4.15
N TRP A 182 20.33 9.79 3.62
CA TRP A 182 19.03 9.22 4.01
C TRP A 182 18.96 8.87 5.50
N LYS A 183 20.03 8.29 6.05
CA LYS A 183 20.10 7.93 7.48
C LYS A 183 19.95 9.13 8.41
N THR A 184 20.45 10.31 7.99
CA THR A 184 20.29 11.54 8.77
C THR A 184 18.85 12.04 8.67
N LEU A 185 18.27 12.06 7.47
CA LEU A 185 16.87 12.44 7.25
C LEU A 185 15.87 11.58 8.03
N LEU A 186 16.08 10.26 8.06
CA LEU A 186 15.20 9.29 8.74
C LEU A 186 15.17 9.48 10.26
N LYS A 187 16.17 10.13 10.87
CA LYS A 187 16.11 10.50 12.30
C LYS A 187 15.01 11.52 12.61
N HIS A 188 14.56 12.23 11.59
CA HIS A 188 13.51 13.25 11.67
C HIS A 188 12.23 12.80 10.97
N ASP A 189 12.16 11.56 10.50
CA ASP A 189 10.95 11.02 9.91
C ASP A 189 9.91 10.74 11.01
N GLN A 190 8.71 11.30 10.86
CA GLN A 190 7.67 11.18 11.87
C GLN A 190 7.24 9.72 12.11
N LEU A 191 7.21 8.86 11.08
CA LEU A 191 6.84 7.45 11.26
C LEU A 191 7.93 6.70 12.03
N LYS A 192 9.20 6.90 11.68
CA LYS A 192 10.34 6.31 12.42
C LYS A 192 10.34 6.73 13.90
N MET A 193 9.96 7.97 14.20
CA MET A 193 9.79 8.42 15.58
C MET A 193 8.64 7.69 16.29
N GLU A 194 7.47 7.58 15.67
CA GLU A 194 6.32 6.86 16.24
C GLU A 194 6.61 5.36 16.48
N LEU A 195 7.36 4.72 15.56
CA LEU A 195 7.82 3.34 15.71
C LEU A 195 8.78 3.19 16.90
N LYS A 196 9.69 4.15 17.09
CA LYS A 196 10.67 4.13 18.19
C LYS A 196 10.03 4.41 19.55
N GLU A 197 9.10 5.35 19.61
CA GLU A 197 8.39 5.72 20.85
C GLU A 197 7.38 4.66 21.28
N GLY A 198 6.94 3.79 20.36
CA GLY A 198 6.07 2.67 20.68
C GLY A 198 4.64 3.09 20.96
N HIS A 199 4.13 4.11 20.25
CA HIS A 199 2.75 4.56 20.34
C HIS A 199 1.80 3.64 19.54
N VAL A 200 1.06 4.19 18.57
CA VAL A 200 0.09 3.44 17.75
C VAL A 200 0.73 2.30 16.94
N PHE A 201 2.04 2.38 16.71
CA PHE A 201 2.83 1.37 16.01
C PHE A 201 3.73 0.53 16.94
N GLN A 202 3.37 0.39 18.21
CA GLN A 202 4.10 -0.52 19.11
C GLN A 202 4.19 -1.94 18.54
N GLY A 203 5.40 -2.50 18.49
CA GLY A 203 5.64 -3.87 17.98
C GLY A 203 5.69 -4.00 16.46
N TRP A 204 5.45 -2.92 15.71
CA TRP A 204 5.63 -2.89 14.26
C TRP A 204 7.09 -2.71 13.89
N HIS A 205 7.45 -3.24 12.72
CA HIS A 205 8.81 -3.21 12.20
C HIS A 205 8.78 -2.72 10.76
N GLU A 206 9.72 -1.84 10.41
CA GLU A 206 9.92 -1.36 9.05
C GLU A 206 11.37 -1.66 8.65
N GLY A 207 11.57 -2.10 7.41
CA GLY A 207 12.90 -2.35 6.86
C GLY A 207 13.76 -1.09 6.75
N ASP A 208 15.03 -1.30 6.40
CA ASP A 208 15.95 -0.20 6.15
C ASP A 208 15.54 0.57 4.90
N VAL A 209 15.43 1.89 5.04
CA VAL A 209 15.07 2.80 3.95
C VAL A 209 16.37 3.35 3.35
N GLU A 210 16.74 2.82 2.19
CA GLU A 210 17.97 3.18 1.47
C GLU A 210 17.71 4.00 0.18
N PHE A 211 16.45 4.39 -0.03
CA PHE A 211 15.99 5.10 -1.22
C PHE A 211 15.53 6.53 -0.87
N PRO A 212 15.52 7.46 -1.85
CA PRO A 212 15.14 8.85 -1.61
C PRO A 212 13.65 9.00 -1.22
N PRO A 213 13.25 10.12 -0.57
CA PRO A 213 11.85 10.43 -0.29
C PRO A 213 10.94 10.23 -1.51
N THR A 214 9.75 9.65 -1.33
CA THR A 214 8.85 9.28 -2.45
C THR A 214 7.87 10.40 -2.83
N TYR A 215 7.83 11.46 -2.04
CA TYR A 215 6.93 12.60 -2.19
C TYR A 215 7.69 13.91 -2.03
N LYS A 216 7.38 15.03 -2.70
CA LYS A 216 6.49 15.20 -3.87
C LYS A 216 7.31 15.57 -5.09
N TYR A 217 7.29 14.70 -6.09
CA TYR A 217 7.94 14.95 -7.38
C TYR A 217 7.13 15.89 -8.28
N LEU A 218 7.84 16.56 -9.20
CA LEU A 218 7.25 17.16 -10.38
C LEU A 218 6.73 16.04 -11.30
N PRO A 219 5.56 16.22 -11.95
CA PRO A 219 5.05 15.22 -12.88
C PRO A 219 6.07 14.91 -13.98
N ASN A 220 6.31 13.63 -14.23
CA ASN A 220 7.25 13.14 -15.26
C ASN A 220 8.71 13.60 -15.05
N SER A 221 9.14 13.81 -13.80
CA SER A 221 10.53 14.13 -13.44
C SER A 221 10.91 13.48 -12.11
N ASP A 222 12.22 13.27 -11.91
CA ASP A 222 12.83 12.89 -10.63
C ASP A 222 13.14 14.11 -9.73
N ASP A 223 12.71 15.30 -10.14
CA ASP A 223 12.88 16.54 -9.37
C ASP A 223 11.74 16.75 -8.37
N TYR A 224 12.06 17.19 -7.15
CA TYR A 224 11.04 17.56 -6.17
C TYR A 224 10.42 18.94 -6.45
N ILE A 225 9.14 19.09 -6.14
CA ILE A 225 8.45 20.38 -6.21
C ILE A 225 9.13 21.40 -5.28
N GLY A 226 9.40 22.59 -5.82
CA GLY A 226 10.03 23.70 -5.09
C GLY A 226 11.56 23.73 -5.16
N CYS A 227 12.21 22.81 -5.90
CA CYS A 227 13.65 22.88 -6.17
C CYS A 227 14.05 24.03 -7.10
N ASP A 228 13.10 24.57 -7.87
CA ASP A 228 13.34 25.64 -8.84
C ASP A 228 12.64 26.95 -8.41
N GLU A 229 13.33 28.08 -8.52
CA GLU A 229 12.84 29.41 -8.15
C GLU A 229 11.59 29.80 -8.98
N GLN A 230 11.48 29.28 -10.20
CA GLN A 230 10.35 29.53 -11.12
C GLN A 230 9.03 28.90 -10.65
N HIS A 231 9.10 27.85 -9.82
CA HIS A 231 7.94 27.09 -9.34
C HIS A 231 7.72 27.25 -7.83
N MET A 232 8.12 28.40 -7.28
CA MET A 232 7.87 28.82 -5.90
C MET A 232 6.38 29.09 -5.66
N SER A 233 5.58 28.03 -5.65
CA SER A 233 4.18 28.10 -5.26
C SER A 233 4.07 28.47 -3.76
N LYS A 234 3.01 29.20 -3.39
CA LYS A 234 2.68 29.56 -2.00
C LYS A 234 2.48 28.37 -1.04
N LYS A 235 2.59 27.12 -1.53
CA LYS A 235 2.48 25.88 -0.73
C LYS A 235 3.71 25.00 -0.95
N ARG A 236 4.86 25.42 -0.42
CA ARG A 236 6.06 24.57 -0.32
C ARG A 236 5.68 23.29 0.43
N ARG A 237 5.96 22.12 -0.17
CA ARG A 237 5.84 20.81 0.49
C ARG A 237 7.23 20.20 0.56
N SER A 238 7.76 20.04 1.77
CA SER A 238 9.02 19.33 1.97
C SER A 238 8.90 17.90 1.47
N PRO A 239 9.96 17.35 0.85
CA PRO A 239 9.97 15.95 0.50
C PRO A 239 9.80 15.05 1.74
N ALA A 240 9.18 13.89 1.56
CA ALA A 240 8.89 12.90 2.61
C ALA A 240 8.81 11.49 2.02
N TRP A 241 8.99 10.48 2.87
CA TRP A 241 8.75 9.09 2.53
C TRP A 241 7.27 8.76 2.58
#